data_AF-A0A9W6TCF8-F1
#
_entry.id   AF-A0A9W6TCF8-F1
#
_cell.length_a   1.000
_cell.length_b   1.000
_cell.length_c   1.000
_cell.angle_alpha   90.00
_cell.angle_beta   90.00
_cell.angle_gamma   90.00
#
_symmetry.space_group_name_H-M   'P 1'
#
loop_
_entity.id
_entity.type
_entity.pdbx_description
1 polymer ?
#
loop_
_entity_poly.entity_id
_entity_poly.type
_entity_poly.pdbx_seq_one_letter_code
_entity_poly.pdbx_strand_id
1 'polypeptide(L)'
;MVSFTTSLAVAAIATAATTSSAFALKEGDYFRPSSDVTSGIYGTTAAYRRSPCPALNTLANHGYLPRNVNITHDMLATALQTSHTDAYYGNDPMTVNETLAEDLFNRAGADGLLTNKIVAATRKDRGNTCNAENPECKYGVKAQTLPFLEASVLLMALGSGDAISVDHARSFIIDEKIPEDYTAPESTVGVVALLARAATLKAESLA
;
A
#
# COMPACT_ATOMS: atom_id res chain seq x y z
N MET A 1 -1.79 67.09 -13.19
CA MET A 1 -2.66 66.16 -12.43
C MET A 1 -2.67 64.84 -13.17
N VAL A 2 -1.86 63.87 -12.75
CA VAL A 2 -1.82 62.53 -13.34
C VAL A 2 -2.29 61.58 -12.26
N SER A 3 -3.47 61.00 -12.47
CA SER A 3 -4.19 60.16 -11.51
C SER A 3 -3.58 58.76 -11.51
N PHE A 4 -3.11 58.31 -10.35
CA PHE A 4 -2.74 56.92 -10.10
C PHE A 4 -4.00 56.17 -9.67
N THR A 5 -4.58 55.38 -10.57
CA THR A 5 -5.58 54.37 -10.19
C THR A 5 -4.87 53.05 -9.95
N THR A 6 -4.75 52.67 -8.68
CA THR A 6 -4.37 51.33 -8.24
C THR A 6 -5.51 50.35 -8.52
N SER A 7 -5.33 49.48 -9.52
CA SER A 7 -6.22 48.33 -9.73
C SER A 7 -5.55 47.07 -9.18
N LEU A 8 -5.99 46.65 -7.99
CA LEU A 8 -5.80 45.29 -7.49
C LEU A 8 -6.60 44.33 -8.40
N ALA A 9 -5.93 43.69 -9.35
CA ALA A 9 -6.48 42.51 -10.01
C ALA A 9 -6.38 41.33 -9.03
N VAL A 10 -7.53 40.93 -8.50
CA VAL A 10 -7.71 39.72 -7.70
C VAL A 10 -7.23 38.52 -8.53
N ALA A 11 -6.17 37.85 -8.07
CA ALA A 11 -5.79 36.55 -8.59
C ALA A 11 -6.93 35.57 -8.27
N ALA A 12 -7.72 35.22 -9.28
CA ALA A 12 -8.68 34.13 -9.18
C ALA A 12 -7.89 32.83 -8.96
N ILE A 13 -7.94 32.35 -7.71
CA ILE A 13 -7.39 31.06 -7.32
C ILE A 13 -8.15 29.98 -8.09
N ALA A 14 -7.46 29.31 -9.01
CA ALA A 14 -7.97 28.15 -9.72
C ALA A 14 -7.99 26.93 -8.78
N THR A 15 -9.05 26.77 -7.98
CA THR A 15 -9.24 25.61 -7.08
C THR A 15 -10.34 24.65 -7.58
N ALA A 16 -10.39 24.35 -8.88
CA ALA A 16 -11.44 23.47 -9.42
C ALA A 16 -11.02 22.51 -10.56
N ALA A 17 -9.74 22.21 -10.77
CA ALA A 17 -9.29 21.43 -11.93
C ALA A 17 -8.83 19.99 -11.66
N THR A 18 -8.67 19.54 -10.41
CA THR A 18 -8.04 18.23 -10.13
C THR A 18 -8.98 17.03 -10.19
N THR A 19 -10.28 17.21 -9.99
CA THR A 19 -11.27 16.12 -10.06
C THR A 19 -11.69 15.75 -11.47
N SER A 20 -11.45 16.62 -12.46
CA SER A 20 -11.89 16.44 -13.86
C SER A 20 -11.09 15.37 -14.62
N SER A 21 -9.82 15.15 -14.31
CA SER A 21 -8.94 14.34 -15.17
C SER A 21 -9.09 12.83 -14.93
N ALA A 22 -9.42 12.40 -13.71
CA ALA A 22 -9.46 10.97 -13.38
C ALA A 22 -10.66 10.23 -14.00
N PHE A 23 -11.78 10.93 -14.28
CA PHE A 23 -12.97 10.33 -14.91
C PHE A 23 -12.83 10.13 -16.42
N ALA A 24 -11.85 10.77 -17.06
CA ALA A 24 -11.57 10.60 -18.48
C ALA A 24 -10.63 9.42 -18.78
N LEU A 25 -10.02 8.83 -17.74
CA LEU A 25 -9.09 7.72 -17.85
C LEU A 25 -9.82 6.41 -18.09
N LYS A 26 -9.23 5.54 -18.91
CA LYS A 26 -9.74 4.20 -19.16
C LYS A 26 -9.30 3.25 -18.05
N GLU A 27 -9.95 2.10 -17.99
CA GLU A 27 -9.44 0.96 -17.21
C GLU A 27 -8.05 0.57 -17.74
N GLY A 28 -7.12 0.29 -16.82
CA GLY A 28 -5.72 0.04 -17.10
C GLY A 28 -4.81 1.27 -16.97
N ASP A 29 -5.32 2.47 -17.25
CA ASP A 29 -4.53 3.71 -17.13
C ASP A 29 -4.11 3.95 -15.68
N TYR A 30 -2.82 4.21 -15.44
CA TYR A 30 -2.34 4.50 -14.10
C TYR A 30 -2.62 5.96 -13.72
N PHE A 31 -3.32 6.14 -12.60
CA PHE A 31 -3.50 7.43 -11.94
C PHE A 31 -3.61 7.21 -10.43
N ARG A 32 -2.63 7.77 -9.72
CA ARG A 32 -2.65 7.85 -8.28
C ARG A 32 -3.01 9.27 -7.85
N PRO A 33 -4.09 9.47 -7.08
CA PRO A 33 -4.45 10.78 -6.57
C PRO A 33 -3.40 11.27 -5.57
N SER A 34 -3.22 12.58 -5.49
CA SER A 34 -2.33 13.19 -4.50
C SER A 34 -2.84 12.97 -3.08
N SER A 35 -1.93 12.97 -2.11
CA SER A 35 -2.23 12.70 -0.70
C SER A 35 -3.12 13.77 -0.04
N ASP A 36 -3.17 15.00 -0.57
CA ASP A 36 -4.02 16.08 -0.08
C ASP A 36 -5.52 15.87 -0.37
N VAL A 37 -5.85 15.02 -1.34
CA VAL A 37 -7.25 14.71 -1.74
C VAL A 37 -7.65 13.25 -1.46
N THR A 38 -6.80 12.52 -0.74
CA THR A 38 -6.92 11.08 -0.49
C THR A 38 -6.93 10.78 0.99
N SER A 39 -7.75 9.82 1.44
CA SER A 39 -7.77 9.40 2.85
C SER A 39 -8.29 7.98 3.02
N GLY A 40 -7.79 7.28 4.05
CA GLY A 40 -8.29 6.01 4.54
C GLY A 40 -9.04 6.11 5.87
N ILE A 41 -9.25 7.32 6.37
CA ILE A 41 -10.03 7.55 7.59
C ILE A 41 -11.51 7.25 7.34
N TYR A 42 -12.12 6.48 8.24
CA TYR A 42 -13.54 6.20 8.18
C TYR A 42 -14.38 7.49 8.25
N GLY A 43 -15.37 7.61 7.36
CA GLY A 43 -16.25 8.78 7.31
C GLY A 43 -15.60 10.04 6.68
N THR A 44 -14.40 9.92 6.11
CA THR A 44 -13.72 11.04 5.43
C THR A 44 -14.56 11.61 4.27
N THR A 45 -14.41 12.92 4.07
CA THR A 45 -14.95 13.69 2.94
C THR A 45 -13.96 13.81 1.78
N ALA A 46 -12.78 13.17 1.88
CA ALA A 46 -11.80 13.12 0.79
C ALA A 46 -12.43 12.58 -0.51
N ALA A 47 -12.02 13.17 -1.64
CA ALA A 47 -12.53 12.80 -2.95
C ALA A 47 -12.16 11.36 -3.35
N TYR A 48 -10.99 10.90 -2.90
CA TYR A 48 -10.48 9.57 -3.14
C TYR A 48 -10.36 8.80 -1.81
N ARG A 49 -11.10 7.69 -1.69
CA ARG A 49 -10.98 6.79 -0.54
C ARG A 49 -9.97 5.70 -0.88
N ARG A 50 -9.03 5.47 0.04
CA ARG A 50 -8.02 4.41 -0.05
C ARG A 50 -8.03 3.58 1.22
N SER A 51 -7.46 2.40 1.15
CA SER A 51 -7.31 1.52 2.31
C SER A 51 -5.85 1.44 2.72
N PRO A 52 -5.54 0.85 3.88
CA PRO A 52 -4.23 0.30 4.13
C PRO A 52 -3.94 -0.95 3.28
N CYS A 53 -4.45 -1.16 2.05
CA CYS A 53 -4.08 -2.33 1.22
C CYS A 53 -3.52 -1.89 -0.11
N PRO A 54 -2.26 -2.22 -0.42
CA PRO A 54 -1.64 -1.80 -1.67
C PRO A 54 -2.33 -2.46 -2.86
N ALA A 55 -2.88 -3.67 -2.72
CA ALA A 55 -3.61 -4.35 -3.79
C ALA A 55 -4.88 -3.59 -4.20
N LEU A 56 -5.73 -3.24 -3.24
CA LEU A 56 -6.98 -2.52 -3.52
C LEU A 56 -6.69 -1.13 -4.07
N ASN A 57 -5.69 -0.45 -3.49
CA ASN A 57 -5.30 0.87 -3.94
C ASN A 57 -4.71 0.83 -5.36
N THR A 58 -3.90 -0.19 -5.68
CA THR A 58 -3.38 -0.41 -7.04
C THR A 58 -4.51 -0.64 -8.03
N LEU A 59 -5.47 -1.51 -7.72
CA LEU A 59 -6.61 -1.75 -8.60
C LEU A 59 -7.46 -0.50 -8.80
N ALA A 60 -7.64 0.33 -7.76
CA ALA A 60 -8.31 1.62 -7.87
C ALA A 60 -7.47 2.62 -8.70
N ASN A 61 -6.15 2.64 -8.54
CA ASN A 61 -5.24 3.52 -9.30
C ASN A 61 -5.13 3.12 -10.77
N HIS A 62 -5.53 1.90 -11.14
CA HIS A 62 -5.67 1.47 -12.54
C HIS A 62 -7.12 1.48 -13.04
N GLY A 63 -8.10 1.82 -12.21
CA GLY A 63 -9.51 1.89 -12.60
C GLY A 63 -10.22 0.53 -12.72
N TYR A 64 -9.58 -0.58 -12.33
CA TYR A 64 -10.22 -1.90 -12.20
C TYR A 64 -11.21 -1.94 -11.02
N LEU A 65 -10.93 -1.13 -9.99
CA LEU A 65 -11.92 -0.72 -8.99
C LEU A 65 -12.32 0.73 -9.24
N PRO A 66 -13.51 1.16 -8.79
CA PRO A 66 -13.86 2.57 -8.82
C PRO A 66 -12.74 3.41 -8.20
N ARG A 67 -12.23 4.39 -8.96
CA ARG A 67 -11.15 5.27 -8.49
C ARG A 67 -11.52 6.01 -7.20
N ASN A 68 -12.81 6.17 -6.93
CA ASN A 68 -13.40 7.00 -5.89
C ASN A 68 -14.19 6.18 -4.82
N VAL A 69 -15.26 6.78 -4.30
CA VAL A 69 -15.85 6.66 -2.96
C VAL A 69 -16.50 5.30 -2.57
N ASN A 70 -16.46 4.28 -3.43
CA ASN A 70 -17.30 3.06 -3.28
C ASN A 70 -16.58 1.83 -2.72
N ILE A 71 -15.47 1.99 -2.01
CA ILE A 71 -14.82 0.88 -1.28
C ILE A 71 -15.48 0.77 0.11
N THR A 72 -16.04 -0.41 0.43
CA THR A 72 -16.78 -0.63 1.69
C THR A 72 -15.85 -0.91 2.87
N HIS A 73 -16.39 -0.83 4.10
CA HIS A 73 -15.65 -1.04 5.35
C HIS A 73 -14.95 -2.41 5.44
N ASP A 74 -15.58 -3.48 4.95
CA ASP A 74 -15.01 -4.83 4.97
C ASP A 74 -13.80 -4.97 4.04
N MET A 75 -13.78 -4.21 2.94
CA MET A 75 -12.63 -4.11 2.03
C MET A 75 -11.46 -3.35 2.69
N LEU A 76 -11.75 -2.43 3.62
CA LEU A 76 -10.76 -1.63 4.35
C LEU A 76 -10.18 -2.34 5.60
N ALA A 77 -10.98 -3.18 6.27
CA ALA A 77 -10.56 -3.85 7.52
C ALA A 77 -9.63 -5.05 7.30
N THR A 78 -9.60 -5.62 6.09
CA THR A 78 -8.75 -6.77 5.72
C THR A 78 -7.40 -6.34 5.13
N ALA A 79 -7.00 -5.11 5.40
CA ALA A 79 -5.89 -4.43 4.78
C ALA A 79 -4.87 -4.06 5.87
N LEU A 80 -3.90 -4.90 6.14
CA LEU A 80 -2.75 -4.51 6.95
C LEU A 80 -1.49 -4.60 6.08
N GLN A 81 -0.52 -3.74 6.37
CA GLN A 81 0.70 -3.61 5.55
C GLN A 81 1.94 -3.74 6.42
N THR A 82 3.05 -4.12 5.79
CA THR A 82 4.39 -4.05 6.39
C THR A 82 4.89 -2.62 6.54
N SER A 83 4.48 -1.75 5.61
CA SER A 83 5.01 -0.41 5.36
C SER A 83 4.16 0.70 5.96
N HIS A 84 3.18 0.40 6.82
CA HIS A 84 2.35 1.43 7.44
C HIS A 84 2.74 1.62 8.88
N THR A 85 2.61 2.86 9.35
CA THR A 85 2.78 3.17 10.77
C THR A 85 1.59 2.63 11.56
N ASP A 86 1.84 2.11 12.76
CA ASP A 86 0.79 1.63 13.66
C ASP A 86 -0.25 2.74 13.93
N ALA A 87 -1.53 2.35 13.99
CA ALA A 87 -2.64 3.27 14.22
C ALA A 87 -2.49 4.12 15.50
N TYR A 88 -1.73 3.62 16.48
CA TYR A 88 -1.37 4.31 17.72
C TYR A 88 -0.79 5.72 17.47
N TYR A 89 -0.01 5.90 16.41
CA TYR A 89 0.64 7.18 16.11
C TYR A 89 -0.25 8.19 15.37
N GLY A 90 -1.54 7.86 15.14
CA GLY A 90 -2.55 8.81 14.65
C GLY A 90 -2.40 9.23 13.19
N ASN A 91 -1.61 8.53 12.39
CA ASN A 91 -1.51 8.77 10.95
C ASN A 91 -2.77 8.27 10.23
N ASP A 92 -3.07 8.85 9.06
CA ASP A 92 -4.07 8.27 8.17
C ASP A 92 -3.65 6.82 7.84
N PRO A 93 -4.53 5.82 7.99
CA PRO A 93 -4.18 4.43 7.78
C PRO A 93 -3.77 4.11 6.33
N MET A 94 -4.14 4.92 5.32
CA MET A 94 -3.61 4.76 3.94
C MET A 94 -2.17 5.30 3.76
N THR A 95 -1.68 5.97 4.81
CA THR A 95 -0.32 6.36 5.17
C THR A 95 0.84 5.40 4.87
N VAL A 96 1.36 5.27 3.63
CA VAL A 96 2.61 4.53 3.44
C VAL A 96 3.76 5.24 4.17
N ASN A 97 4.43 4.53 5.07
CA ASN A 97 5.66 4.93 5.73
C ASN A 97 6.85 4.49 4.89
N GLU A 98 7.40 5.42 4.11
CA GLU A 98 8.54 5.16 3.22
C GLU A 98 9.74 4.60 3.99
N THR A 99 10.04 5.06 5.20
CA THR A 99 11.15 4.53 6.00
C THR A 99 11.00 3.03 6.28
N LEU A 100 9.79 2.56 6.60
CA LEU A 100 9.53 1.13 6.82
C LEU A 100 9.60 0.32 5.52
N ALA A 101 9.16 0.90 4.40
CA ALA A 101 9.27 0.26 3.10
C ALA A 101 10.74 0.17 2.63
N GLU A 102 11.51 1.25 2.80
CA GLU A 102 12.96 1.26 2.52
C GLU A 102 13.72 0.28 3.41
N ASP A 103 13.36 0.13 4.69
CA ASP A 103 13.94 -0.90 5.54
C ASP A 103 13.72 -2.31 4.95
N LEU A 104 12.52 -2.60 4.44
CA LEU A 104 12.26 -3.86 3.72
C LEU A 104 13.15 -3.98 2.48
N PHE A 105 13.21 -2.96 1.64
CA PHE A 105 13.95 -3.02 0.37
C PHE A 105 15.46 -3.17 0.58
N ASN A 106 16.02 -2.50 1.60
CA ASN A 106 17.43 -2.58 1.94
C ASN A 106 17.86 -3.94 2.51
N ARG A 107 16.91 -4.83 2.83
CA ARG A 107 17.19 -6.21 3.25
C ARG A 107 17.36 -7.17 2.08
N ALA A 108 17.14 -6.73 0.85
CA ALA A 108 17.29 -7.58 -0.33
C ALA A 108 18.71 -8.16 -0.44
N GLY A 109 18.80 -9.33 -1.08
CA GLY A 109 20.08 -9.91 -1.45
C GLY A 109 20.85 -9.01 -2.42
N ALA A 110 22.13 -9.33 -2.66
CA ALA A 110 22.95 -8.62 -3.65
C ALA A 110 22.40 -8.71 -5.09
N ASP A 111 21.49 -9.66 -5.33
CA ASP A 111 20.71 -9.86 -6.54
C ASP A 111 19.46 -8.96 -6.64
N GLY A 112 19.20 -8.12 -5.63
CA GLY A 112 18.02 -7.25 -5.58
C GLY A 112 16.72 -8.01 -5.27
N LEU A 113 16.81 -9.24 -4.75
CA LEU A 113 15.66 -10.08 -4.45
C LEU A 113 15.32 -10.11 -2.95
N LEU A 114 14.03 -10.02 -2.66
CA LEU A 114 13.43 -10.25 -1.37
C LEU A 114 12.87 -11.68 -1.33
N THR A 115 13.64 -12.60 -0.76
CA THR A 115 13.23 -14.01 -0.62
C THR A 115 12.16 -14.17 0.47
N ASN A 116 11.46 -15.31 0.47
CA ASN A 116 10.53 -15.72 1.53
C ASN A 116 11.14 -15.52 2.92
N LYS A 117 12.39 -15.96 3.09
CA LYS A 117 13.12 -15.84 4.37
C LYS A 117 13.31 -14.39 4.79
N ILE A 118 13.70 -13.51 3.85
CA ILE A 118 13.87 -12.08 4.12
C ILE A 118 12.54 -11.43 4.50
N VAL A 119 11.48 -11.70 3.75
CA VAL A 119 10.14 -11.17 4.01
C VAL A 119 9.60 -11.70 5.36
N ALA A 120 9.81 -12.98 5.66
CA ALA A 120 9.42 -13.62 6.91
C ALA A 120 10.12 -13.00 8.12
N ALA A 121 11.44 -12.81 8.03
CA ALA A 121 12.23 -12.15 9.07
C ALA A 121 11.76 -10.70 9.28
N THR A 122 11.53 -9.96 8.21
CA THR A 122 11.04 -8.57 8.28
C THR A 122 9.68 -8.50 8.98
N ARG A 123 8.76 -9.43 8.70
CA ARG A 123 7.45 -9.48 9.39
C ARG A 123 7.57 -9.78 10.88
N LYS A 124 8.51 -10.64 11.27
CA LYS A 124 8.80 -10.89 12.69
C LYS A 124 9.40 -9.66 13.36
N ASP A 125 10.36 -9.00 12.72
CA ASP A 125 11.00 -7.79 13.25
C ASP A 125 9.97 -6.67 13.45
N ARG A 126 9.09 -6.44 12.47
CA ARG A 126 7.99 -5.46 12.61
C ARG A 126 7.07 -5.79 13.78
N GLY A 127 6.75 -7.07 13.99
CA GLY A 127 6.00 -7.52 15.15
C GLY A 127 6.70 -7.26 16.49
N ASN A 128 8.02 -7.45 16.54
CA ASN A 128 8.83 -7.15 17.71
C ASN A 128 8.89 -5.65 17.98
N THR A 129 9.11 -4.82 16.95
CA THR A 129 9.07 -3.36 17.05
C THR A 129 7.73 -2.87 17.56
N CYS A 130 6.62 -3.38 17.03
CA CYS A 130 5.27 -3.06 17.50
C CYS A 130 5.13 -3.33 19.00
N ASN A 131 5.48 -4.54 19.46
CA ASN A 131 5.41 -4.88 20.89
C ASN A 131 6.36 -4.05 21.78
N ALA A 132 7.48 -3.56 21.24
CA ALA A 132 8.47 -2.81 21.99
C ALA A 132 8.15 -1.31 22.10
N GLU A 133 7.59 -0.73 21.04
CA GLU A 133 7.49 0.73 20.87
C GLU A 133 6.05 1.24 20.94
N ASN A 134 5.06 0.39 20.65
CA ASN A 134 3.65 0.75 20.69
C ASN A 134 3.00 0.11 21.94
N PRO A 135 2.62 0.91 22.96
CA PRO A 135 2.05 0.41 24.21
C PRO A 135 0.67 -0.25 24.06
N GLU A 136 -0.02 -0.01 22.94
CA GLU A 136 -1.30 -0.63 22.61
C GLU A 136 -1.14 -1.92 21.79
N CYS A 137 0.06 -2.17 21.26
CA CYS A 137 0.33 -3.34 20.46
C CYS A 137 0.30 -4.62 21.29
N LYS A 138 -0.44 -5.62 20.79
CA LYS A 138 -0.49 -6.98 21.34
C LYS A 138 -0.23 -8.00 20.25
N TYR A 139 0.99 -8.00 19.72
CA TYR A 139 1.37 -8.84 18.60
C TYR A 139 1.83 -10.23 19.06
N GLY A 140 0.86 -11.12 19.27
CA GLY A 140 1.08 -12.53 19.60
C GLY A 140 0.85 -13.48 18.43
N VAL A 141 0.95 -14.79 18.68
CA VAL A 141 0.84 -15.87 17.66
C VAL A 141 -0.46 -15.78 16.84
N LYS A 142 -1.57 -15.33 17.44
CA LYS A 142 -2.86 -15.14 16.76
C LYS A 142 -2.85 -13.94 15.82
N ALA A 143 -2.21 -12.84 16.22
CA ALA A 143 -2.13 -11.61 15.44
C ALA A 143 -1.24 -11.76 14.20
N GLN A 144 -0.31 -12.72 14.21
CA GLN A 144 0.59 -13.02 13.09
C GLN A 144 -0.11 -13.58 11.84
N THR A 145 -1.33 -14.13 11.95
CA THR A 145 -1.98 -14.81 10.83
C THR A 145 -2.21 -13.90 9.63
N LEU A 146 -2.74 -12.69 9.84
CA LEU A 146 -3.03 -11.75 8.75
C LEU A 146 -1.75 -11.23 8.08
N PRO A 147 -0.73 -10.73 8.83
CA PRO A 147 0.51 -10.24 8.22
C PRO A 147 1.27 -11.26 7.36
N PHE A 148 1.30 -12.53 7.79
CA PHE A 148 1.94 -13.58 6.99
C PHE A 148 1.09 -13.99 5.77
N LEU A 149 -0.24 -13.91 5.86
CA LEU A 149 -1.12 -14.09 4.71
C LEU A 149 -0.96 -12.96 3.68
N GLU A 150 -0.83 -11.71 4.12
CA GLU A 150 -0.59 -10.58 3.22
C GLU A 150 0.79 -10.68 2.56
N ALA A 151 1.81 -11.08 3.32
CA ALA A 151 3.12 -11.36 2.77
C ALA A 151 3.08 -12.47 1.71
N SER A 152 2.27 -13.52 1.92
CA SER A 152 2.10 -14.57 0.93
C SER A 152 1.38 -14.08 -0.33
N VAL A 153 0.38 -13.20 -0.18
CA VAL A 153 -0.27 -12.54 -1.33
C VAL A 153 0.73 -11.73 -2.14
N LEU A 154 1.55 -10.88 -1.50
CA LEU A 154 2.57 -10.09 -2.19
C LEU A 154 3.51 -10.97 -3.01
N LEU A 155 4.09 -12.00 -2.37
CA LEU A 155 5.07 -12.89 -2.98
C LEU A 155 4.46 -13.74 -4.11
N MET A 156 3.24 -14.23 -3.94
CA MET A 156 2.60 -15.10 -4.93
C MET A 156 1.95 -14.34 -6.08
N ALA A 157 1.53 -13.09 -5.86
CA ALA A 157 0.89 -12.29 -6.89
C ALA A 157 1.92 -11.57 -7.78
N LEU A 158 3.04 -11.11 -7.22
CA LEU A 158 4.00 -10.21 -7.88
C LEU A 158 5.43 -10.77 -7.91
N GLY A 159 5.70 -11.85 -7.20
CA GLY A 159 6.99 -12.52 -7.19
C GLY A 159 7.07 -13.69 -8.18
N SER A 160 8.23 -14.35 -8.19
CA SER A 160 8.47 -15.59 -8.91
C SER A 160 9.17 -16.58 -7.99
N GLY A 161 8.69 -17.82 -7.95
CA GLY A 161 9.22 -18.85 -7.06
C GLY A 161 9.13 -18.44 -5.58
N ASP A 162 10.28 -18.27 -4.93
CA ASP A 162 10.43 -17.93 -3.52
C ASP A 162 10.83 -16.46 -3.27
N ALA A 163 10.79 -15.60 -4.30
CA ALA A 163 11.24 -14.22 -4.17
C ALA A 163 10.39 -13.21 -4.95
N ILE A 164 10.54 -11.93 -4.60
CA ILE A 164 10.06 -10.78 -5.36
C ILE A 164 11.23 -9.80 -5.55
N SER A 165 11.32 -9.11 -6.69
CA SER A 165 12.32 -8.06 -6.88
C SER A 165 11.98 -6.82 -6.05
N VAL A 166 13.01 -6.04 -5.66
CA VAL A 166 12.79 -4.74 -5.01
C VAL A 166 11.97 -3.81 -5.91
N ASP A 167 12.18 -3.82 -7.22
CA ASP A 167 11.42 -2.96 -8.15
C ASP A 167 9.93 -3.31 -8.18
N HIS A 168 9.58 -4.60 -8.24
CA HIS A 168 8.18 -5.04 -8.14
C HIS A 168 7.59 -4.67 -6.79
N ALA A 169 8.32 -4.92 -5.69
CA ALA A 169 7.86 -4.62 -4.35
C ALA A 169 7.66 -3.11 -4.16
N ARG A 170 8.56 -2.26 -4.66
CA ARG A 170 8.47 -0.79 -4.60
C ARG A 170 7.30 -0.26 -5.42
N SER A 171 7.16 -0.69 -6.68
CA SER A 171 6.04 -0.30 -7.54
C SER A 171 4.70 -0.60 -6.86
N PHE A 172 4.59 -1.72 -6.18
CA PHE A 172 3.34 -2.11 -5.55
C PHE A 172 3.10 -1.48 -4.17
N ILE A 173 4.11 -1.48 -3.29
CA ILE A 173 3.99 -1.04 -1.90
C ILE A 173 4.03 0.49 -1.80
N ILE A 174 4.97 1.13 -2.49
CA ILE A 174 5.11 2.58 -2.47
C ILE A 174 4.18 3.19 -3.48
N ASP A 175 4.31 2.79 -4.75
CA ASP A 175 3.62 3.49 -5.85
C ASP A 175 2.17 3.05 -6.03
N GLU A 176 1.77 1.92 -5.45
CA GLU A 176 0.45 1.32 -5.67
C GLU A 176 0.12 1.25 -7.17
N LYS A 177 1.09 0.71 -7.92
CA LYS A 177 1.12 0.56 -9.36
C LYS A 177 1.49 -0.88 -9.72
N ILE A 178 0.81 -1.44 -10.72
CA ILE A 178 1.20 -2.72 -11.30
C ILE A 178 2.58 -2.53 -11.96
N PRO A 179 3.60 -3.36 -11.64
CA PRO A 179 4.93 -3.25 -12.24
C PRO A 179 4.87 -3.29 -13.78
N GLU A 180 5.76 -2.57 -14.46
CA GLU A 180 5.70 -2.41 -15.92
C GLU A 180 5.99 -3.71 -16.68
N ASP A 181 6.87 -4.55 -16.12
CA ASP A 181 7.23 -5.89 -16.59
C ASP A 181 6.42 -7.00 -15.90
N TYR A 182 5.30 -6.63 -15.25
CA TYR A 182 4.42 -7.58 -14.59
C TYR A 182 3.94 -8.67 -15.55
N THR A 183 4.13 -9.92 -15.13
CA THR A 183 3.54 -11.10 -15.75
C THR A 183 2.60 -11.76 -14.77
N ALA A 184 1.36 -12.00 -15.19
CA ALA A 184 0.39 -12.70 -14.36
C ALA A 184 0.87 -14.13 -14.04
N PRO A 185 0.63 -14.65 -12.82
CA PRO A 185 0.92 -16.04 -12.49
C PRO A 185 0.25 -17.00 -13.49
N GLU A 186 0.94 -18.09 -13.86
CA GLU A 186 0.45 -19.07 -14.85
C GLU A 186 -0.89 -19.72 -14.45
N SER A 187 -1.23 -19.69 -13.17
CA SER A 187 -2.48 -20.18 -12.64
C SER A 187 -3.02 -19.25 -11.56
N THR A 188 -4.33 -19.26 -11.37
CA THR A 188 -4.99 -18.51 -10.30
C THR A 188 -4.39 -18.88 -8.95
N VAL A 189 -3.90 -17.87 -8.22
CA VAL A 189 -3.41 -18.03 -6.85
C VAL A 189 -4.59 -18.31 -5.93
N GLY A 190 -4.79 -19.59 -5.62
CA GLY A 190 -5.89 -20.05 -4.77
C GLY A 190 -5.64 -19.83 -3.27
N VAL A 191 -6.72 -19.74 -2.49
CA VAL A 191 -6.68 -19.55 -1.02
C VAL A 191 -5.83 -20.62 -0.32
N VAL A 192 -5.91 -21.88 -0.76
CA VAL A 192 -5.12 -22.98 -0.18
C VAL A 192 -3.62 -22.73 -0.34
N ALA A 193 -3.19 -22.27 -1.50
CA ALA A 193 -1.78 -22.01 -1.79
C ALA A 193 -1.28 -20.79 -0.99
N LEU A 194 -2.09 -19.75 -0.85
CA LEU A 194 -1.79 -18.59 -0.01
C LEU A 194 -1.62 -18.96 1.47
N LEU A 195 -2.51 -19.80 2.00
CA LEU A 195 -2.42 -20.30 3.38
C LEU A 195 -1.19 -21.18 3.58
N ALA A 196 -0.87 -22.05 2.61
CA ALA A 196 0.33 -22.87 2.66
C ALA A 196 1.60 -22.01 2.68
N ARG A 197 1.69 -21.02 1.78
CA ARG A 197 2.83 -20.08 1.76
C ARG A 197 2.91 -19.26 3.03
N ALA A 198 1.78 -18.79 3.58
CA ALA A 198 1.77 -18.06 4.85
C ALA A 198 2.29 -18.91 6.03
N ALA A 199 1.95 -20.20 6.06
CA ALA A 199 2.48 -21.13 7.05
C ALA A 199 4.00 -21.34 6.89
N THR A 200 4.50 -21.45 5.65
CA THR A 200 5.93 -21.50 5.35
C THR A 200 6.64 -20.24 5.85
N LEU A 201 6.15 -19.05 5.52
CA LEU A 201 6.74 -17.78 5.97
C LEU A 201 6.76 -17.69 7.49
N LYS A 202 5.67 -18.09 8.15
CA LYS A 202 5.62 -18.12 9.61
C LYS A 202 6.67 -19.06 10.20
N ALA A 203 6.85 -20.25 9.63
CA ALA A 203 7.87 -21.19 10.06
C ALA A 203 9.31 -20.67 9.83
N GLU A 204 9.57 -20.10 8.66
CA GLU A 204 10.87 -19.49 8.31
C GLU A 204 11.23 -18.32 9.22
N SER A 205 10.23 -17.57 9.71
CA SER A 205 10.46 -16.48 10.67
C SER A 205 11.00 -16.97 12.02
N LEU A 206 10.78 -18.24 12.35
CA LEU A 206 11.22 -18.84 13.63
C LEU A 206 12.61 -19.49 13.54
N ALA A 207 13.13 -19.71 12.33
CA ALA A 207 14.43 -20.31 12.05
C ALA A 207 15.55 -19.27 12.00
#